data_AF-A0A1B3Z6U2-F1
#
_entry.id   AF-A0A1B3Z6U2-F1
#
_cell.length_a   1.000
_cell.length_b   1.000
_cell.length_c   1.000
_cell.angle_alpha   90.00
_cell.angle_beta   90.00
_cell.angle_gamma   90.00
#
_symmetry.space_group_name_H-M   'P 1'
#
loop_
_entity.id
_entity.type
_entity.pdbx_description
1 polymer ?
#
loop_
_entity_poly.entity_id
_entity_poly.type
_entity_poly.pdbx_seq_one_letter_code
_entity_poly.pdbx_strand_id
1 'polypeptide(L)'
;MRRTYHWTQLFPAGRDLPIEHSYAPGTGGSIGTQLTTPGFRNDPAGKAYLARYCTDAAFLAGIDRFVRAAGSADATLPEVRVQYVLTTGANWRAPIGSFRLAVDKAAPENPVSFCADGARKISPTRFEVRHRNWRPTRDPDILIIKPRL
;
A
#
# COMPACT_ATOMS: atom_id res chain seq x y z
N MET A 1 9.28 11.41 -13.17
CA MET A 1 10.59 10.85 -13.58
C MET A 1 10.53 9.34 -13.42
N ARG A 2 10.80 8.55 -14.47
CA ARG A 2 10.82 7.07 -14.43
C ARG A 2 12.27 6.61 -14.60
N ARG A 3 12.80 5.85 -13.64
CA ARG A 3 14.13 5.24 -13.72
C ARG A 3 13.96 3.75 -14.02
N THR A 4 14.59 3.27 -15.08
CA THR A 4 14.62 1.86 -15.45
C THR A 4 16.06 1.38 -15.38
N TYR A 5 16.27 0.23 -14.75
CA TYR A 5 17.56 -0.42 -14.62
C TYR A 5 17.57 -1.69 -15.48
N HIS A 6 18.68 -1.94 -16.17
CA HIS A 6 18.83 -3.07 -17.10
C HIS A 6 20.12 -3.84 -16.78
N TRP A 7 20.06 -5.17 -16.85
CA TRP A 7 21.20 -6.05 -16.69
C TRP A 7 21.03 -7.31 -17.55
N THR A 8 22.13 -8.00 -17.83
CA THR A 8 22.11 -9.30 -18.51
C THR A 8 21.98 -10.41 -17.48
N GLN A 9 21.08 -11.36 -17.72
CA GLN A 9 20.85 -12.50 -16.83
C GLN A 9 20.94 -13.82 -17.61
N LEU A 10 21.77 -14.75 -17.12
CA LEU A 10 21.81 -16.13 -17.61
C LEU A 10 20.76 -16.97 -16.86
N PHE A 11 19.93 -17.72 -17.60
CA PHE A 11 18.96 -18.67 -17.06
C PHE A 11 19.46 -20.11 -17.28
N PRO A 12 20.12 -20.73 -16.29
CA PRO A 12 20.60 -22.10 -16.44
C PRO A 12 19.43 -23.08 -16.63
N ALA A 13 19.57 -24.01 -17.57
CA ALA A 13 18.54 -24.99 -17.86
C ALA A 13 18.25 -25.88 -16.64
N GLY A 14 16.97 -26.08 -16.34
CA GLY A 14 16.51 -27.00 -15.29
C GLY A 14 16.85 -26.60 -13.86
N ARG A 15 17.28 -25.36 -13.61
CA ARG A 15 17.64 -24.87 -12.28
C ARG A 15 16.84 -23.63 -11.89
N ASP A 16 16.50 -23.53 -10.62
CA ASP A 16 15.96 -22.31 -10.05
C ASP A 16 17.03 -21.23 -9.95
N LEU A 17 16.64 -19.99 -10.28
CA LEU A 17 17.48 -18.80 -10.21
C LEU A 17 16.81 -17.79 -9.26
N PRO A 18 17.36 -17.58 -8.04
CA PRO A 18 16.84 -16.58 -7.13
C PRO A 18 17.20 -15.17 -7.62
N ILE A 19 16.20 -14.28 -7.64
CA ILE A 19 16.37 -12.85 -7.94
C ILE A 19 15.87 -12.04 -6.73
N GLU A 20 16.71 -11.16 -6.21
CA GLU A 20 16.39 -10.29 -5.09
C GLU A 20 16.63 -8.82 -5.46
N HIS A 21 15.66 -7.96 -5.13
CA HIS A 21 15.78 -6.50 -5.27
C HIS A 21 15.57 -5.85 -3.91
N SER A 22 16.49 -4.97 -3.51
CA SER A 22 16.37 -4.12 -2.33
C SER A 22 16.67 -2.68 -2.71
N TYR A 23 15.76 -1.77 -2.37
CA TYR A 23 15.87 -0.35 -2.68
C TYR A 23 14.96 0.48 -1.77
N ALA A 24 15.29 1.77 -1.63
CA ALA A 24 14.39 2.75 -1.03
C ALA A 24 13.48 3.32 -2.14
N PRO A 25 12.16 3.08 -2.11
CA PRO A 25 11.26 3.63 -3.12
C PRO A 25 11.08 5.13 -2.91
N GLY A 26 10.83 5.86 -4.00
CA GLY A 26 10.24 7.19 -3.88
C GLY A 26 8.81 7.06 -3.38
N THR A 27 8.51 7.68 -2.24
CA THR A 27 7.14 7.70 -1.69
C THR A 27 6.46 9.00 -2.04
N GLY A 28 5.18 8.94 -2.38
CA GLY A 28 4.33 10.13 -2.32
C GLY A 28 3.99 10.44 -0.87
N GLY A 29 3.63 11.68 -0.57
CA GLY A 29 3.09 12.03 0.72
C GLY A 29 2.59 13.46 0.76
N SER A 30 1.88 13.80 1.82
CA SER A 30 1.51 15.17 2.16
C SER A 30 1.59 15.35 3.67
N ILE A 31 1.83 16.60 4.09
CA ILE A 31 1.84 16.99 5.50
C ILE A 31 0.46 16.81 6.16
N GLY A 32 -0.63 16.87 5.39
CA GLY A 32 -1.98 16.55 5.85
C GLY A 32 -2.73 15.69 4.85
N THR A 33 -3.59 14.80 5.34
CA THR A 33 -4.51 14.01 4.51
C THR A 33 -5.76 14.82 4.18
N GLN A 34 -6.21 14.75 2.93
CA GLN A 34 -7.49 15.34 2.52
C GLN A 34 -8.70 14.61 3.12
N LEU A 35 -8.48 13.42 3.70
CA LEU A 35 -9.53 12.65 4.36
C LEU A 35 -10.11 13.36 5.58
N THR A 36 -9.46 14.39 6.13
CA THR A 36 -10.04 15.21 7.21
C THR A 36 -10.84 16.41 6.69
N THR A 37 -10.72 16.75 5.40
CA THR A 37 -11.39 17.90 4.81
C THR A 37 -12.91 17.65 4.75
N PRO A 38 -13.75 18.58 5.27
CA PRO A 38 -15.21 18.45 5.20
C PRO A 38 -15.69 18.27 3.76
N GLY A 39 -16.60 17.31 3.55
CA GLY A 39 -17.19 17.03 2.24
C GLY A 39 -16.30 16.21 1.29
N PHE A 40 -14.97 16.18 1.47
CA PHE A 40 -14.06 15.51 0.53
C PHE A 40 -14.42 14.04 0.31
N ARG A 41 -14.65 13.28 1.38
CA ARG A 41 -15.01 11.83 1.30
C ARG A 41 -16.27 11.57 0.47
N ASN A 42 -17.15 12.55 0.33
CA ASN A 42 -18.43 12.42 -0.37
C ASN A 42 -18.38 12.96 -1.81
N ASP A 43 -17.39 13.80 -2.13
CA ASP A 43 -17.20 14.31 -3.48
C ASP A 43 -16.63 13.23 -4.43
N PRO A 44 -16.73 13.41 -5.76
CA PRO A 44 -16.22 12.43 -6.72
C PRO A 44 -14.71 12.14 -6.59
N ALA A 45 -13.89 13.13 -6.26
CA ALA A 45 -12.45 12.98 -6.14
C ALA A 45 -12.06 12.19 -4.89
N GLY A 46 -12.71 12.45 -3.75
CA GLY A 46 -12.54 11.70 -2.52
C GLY A 46 -13.06 10.27 -2.67
N LYS A 47 -14.20 10.03 -3.31
CA LYS A 47 -14.66 8.66 -3.60
C LYS A 47 -13.65 7.88 -4.44
N ALA A 48 -13.07 8.51 -5.47
CA ALA A 48 -12.01 7.90 -6.26
C ALA A 48 -10.74 7.62 -5.42
N TYR A 49 -10.36 8.55 -4.52
CA TYR A 49 -9.23 8.37 -3.61
C TYR A 49 -9.46 7.20 -2.63
N LEU A 50 -10.63 7.13 -2.00
CA LEU A 50 -11.02 6.04 -1.10
C LEU A 50 -10.99 4.67 -1.82
N ALA A 51 -11.53 4.62 -3.05
CA ALA A 51 -11.55 3.41 -3.87
C ALA A 51 -10.14 2.95 -4.28
N ARG A 52 -9.25 3.89 -4.62
CA ARG A 52 -7.85 3.61 -4.98
C ARG A 52 -7.11 2.85 -3.87
N TYR A 53 -7.31 3.26 -2.63
CA TYR A 53 -6.63 2.69 -1.45
C TYR A 53 -7.45 1.64 -0.70
N CYS A 54 -8.65 1.28 -1.19
CA CYS A 54 -9.61 0.39 -0.53
C CYS A 54 -9.85 0.75 0.93
N THR A 55 -10.01 2.04 1.21
CA THR A 55 -10.30 2.51 2.56
C THR A 55 -11.67 2.02 3.00
N ASP A 56 -11.74 1.41 4.17
CA ASP A 56 -12.99 0.96 4.77
C ASP A 56 -13.44 1.88 5.92
N ALA A 57 -14.63 1.58 6.46
CA ALA A 57 -15.19 2.34 7.58
C ALA A 57 -14.29 2.29 8.83
N ALA A 58 -13.56 1.20 9.06
CA ALA A 58 -12.68 1.05 10.22
C ALA A 58 -11.44 1.95 10.13
N PHE A 59 -10.85 2.04 8.93
CA PHE A 59 -9.75 2.95 8.62
C PHE A 59 -10.19 4.41 8.78
N LEU A 60 -11.34 4.79 8.20
CA LEU A 60 -11.88 6.15 8.32
C LEU A 60 -12.21 6.52 9.78
N ALA A 61 -12.82 5.59 10.53
CA ALA A 61 -13.07 5.78 11.95
C ALA A 61 -11.76 5.96 12.75
N GLY A 62 -10.65 5.35 12.30
CA GLY A 62 -9.31 5.58 12.83
C GLY A 62 -8.84 7.01 12.65
N ILE A 63 -8.98 7.55 11.44
CA ILE A 63 -8.67 8.96 11.14
C ILE A 63 -9.49 9.89 12.02
N ASP A 64 -10.80 9.65 12.12
CA ASP A 64 -11.71 10.49 12.89
C ASP A 64 -11.37 10.49 14.39
N ARG A 65 -10.85 9.37 14.92
CA ARG A 65 -10.35 9.32 16.31
C ARG A 65 -9.13 10.23 16.50
N PHE A 66 -8.20 10.28 15.55
CA PHE A 66 -7.04 11.16 15.65
C PHE A 66 -7.42 12.63 15.60
N VAL A 67 -8.35 13.01 14.71
CA VAL A 67 -8.87 14.39 14.64
C VAL A 67 -9.51 14.80 15.96
N ARG A 68 -10.36 13.94 16.54
CA ARG A 68 -10.98 14.20 17.84
C ARG A 68 -9.95 14.33 18.97
N ALA A 69 -8.93 13.47 18.97
CA ALA A 69 -7.88 13.49 19.99
C ALA A 69 -6.98 14.75 19.89
N ALA A 70 -6.77 15.27 18.68
CA ALA A 70 -6.01 16.50 18.45
C ALA A 70 -6.77 17.78 18.83
N GLY A 71 -8.09 17.71 19.03
CA GLY A 71 -8.90 18.85 19.48
C GLY A 71 -9.08 19.96 18.45
N SER A 72 -8.60 19.78 17.21
CA SER A 72 -8.75 20.74 16.11
C SER A 72 -9.09 20.03 14.80
N ALA A 73 -9.95 20.65 14.00
CA ALA A 73 -10.21 20.22 12.61
C ALA A 73 -8.97 20.39 11.71
N ASP A 74 -8.00 21.21 12.13
CA ASP A 74 -6.72 21.44 11.45
C ASP A 74 -5.64 20.41 11.85
N ALA A 75 -6.04 19.31 12.51
CA ALA A 75 -5.15 18.21 12.84
C ALA A 75 -4.38 17.75 11.58
N THR A 76 -3.11 18.14 11.54
CA THR A 76 -2.21 17.82 10.45
C THR A 76 -1.83 16.35 10.62
N LEU A 77 -2.47 15.50 9.81
CA LEU A 77 -2.22 14.06 9.76
C LEU A 77 -1.43 13.75 8.50
N PRO A 78 -0.09 13.68 8.58
CA PRO A 78 0.73 13.32 7.44
C PRO A 78 0.31 11.97 6.86
N GLU A 79 0.35 11.88 5.55
CA GLU A 79 0.16 10.61 4.85
C GLU A 79 1.36 10.26 4.00
N VAL A 80 1.62 8.96 3.91
CA VAL A 80 2.61 8.35 3.02
C VAL A 80 1.88 7.42 2.07
N ARG A 81 2.20 7.55 0.78
CA ARG A 81 1.64 6.78 -0.32
C ARG A 81 2.75 5.97 -0.98
N VAL A 82 2.63 4.66 -0.96
CA VAL A 82 3.57 3.72 -1.60
C VAL A 82 2.85 2.97 -2.70
N GLN A 83 3.49 2.85 -3.86
CA GLN A 83 2.98 2.11 -5.01
C GLN A 83 3.96 1.01 -5.39
N TYR A 84 3.46 -0.14 -5.79
CA TYR A 84 4.28 -1.22 -6.30
C TYR A 84 3.65 -1.82 -7.56
N VAL A 85 4.41 -1.91 -8.64
CA VAL A 85 3.96 -2.51 -9.90
C VAL A 85 4.06 -4.03 -9.80
N LEU A 86 2.92 -4.71 -9.83
CA LEU A 86 2.79 -6.15 -9.69
C LEU A 86 2.12 -6.80 -10.90
N THR A 87 1.23 -6.08 -11.56
CA THR A 87 0.48 -6.55 -12.75
C THR A 87 1.37 -7.01 -13.89
N THR A 88 2.60 -6.50 -14.01
CA THR A 88 3.58 -6.99 -15.00
C THR A 88 3.97 -8.45 -14.80
N GLY A 89 3.84 -8.99 -13.58
CA GLY A 89 3.99 -10.42 -13.30
C GLY A 89 2.93 -11.28 -13.99
N ALA A 90 1.79 -10.70 -14.39
CA ALA A 90 0.78 -11.41 -15.18
C ALA A 90 1.26 -11.72 -16.61
N ASN A 91 2.34 -11.09 -17.10
CA ASN A 91 2.93 -11.38 -18.41
C ASN A 91 3.89 -12.58 -18.41
N TRP A 92 4.17 -13.17 -17.24
CA TRP A 92 5.00 -14.37 -17.17
C TRP A 92 4.28 -15.59 -17.76
N ARG A 93 5.08 -16.54 -18.28
CA ARG A 93 4.59 -17.76 -18.95
C ARG A 93 3.53 -18.50 -18.12
N ALA A 94 3.78 -18.65 -16.83
CA ALA A 94 2.86 -19.25 -15.87
C ALA A 94 2.40 -18.24 -14.81
N PRO A 95 1.26 -18.48 -14.12
CA PRO A 95 0.90 -17.72 -12.93
C PRO A 95 2.00 -17.73 -11.87
N ILE A 96 1.96 -16.78 -10.94
CA ILE A 96 2.86 -16.77 -9.79
C ILE A 96 2.48 -17.97 -8.91
N GLY A 97 3.40 -18.94 -8.80
CA GLY A 97 3.15 -20.19 -8.09
C GLY A 97 2.85 -19.96 -6.61
N SER A 98 3.70 -19.21 -5.91
CA SER A 98 3.46 -18.76 -4.53
C SER A 98 3.79 -17.28 -4.41
N PHE A 99 2.81 -16.48 -4.00
CA PHE A 99 2.95 -15.04 -3.77
C PHE A 99 2.77 -14.72 -2.29
N ARG A 100 3.62 -13.84 -1.77
CA ARG A 100 3.52 -13.28 -0.43
C ARG A 100 3.83 -11.79 -0.48
N LEU A 101 2.88 -10.97 -0.04
CA LEU A 101 3.10 -9.54 0.21
C LEU A 101 3.04 -9.30 1.71
N ALA A 102 4.04 -8.62 2.25
CA ALA A 102 4.04 -8.12 3.63
C ALA A 102 4.14 -6.59 3.61
N VAL A 103 3.15 -5.91 4.17
CA VAL A 103 3.12 -4.44 4.31
C VAL A 103 3.41 -4.09 5.76
N ASP A 104 4.46 -3.32 6.00
CA ASP A 104 4.83 -2.80 7.31
C ASP A 104 4.44 -1.32 7.42
N LYS A 105 3.57 -1.00 8.38
CA LYS A 105 3.09 0.38 8.61
C LYS A 105 3.98 1.19 9.54
N ALA A 106 5.18 0.69 9.85
CA ALA A 106 6.24 1.28 10.68
C ALA A 106 5.92 1.41 12.18
N ALA A 107 4.71 1.81 12.57
CA ALA A 107 4.33 1.99 13.97
C ALA A 107 2.93 1.41 14.27
N PRO A 108 2.69 0.78 15.44
CA PRO A 108 1.41 0.13 15.77
C PRO A 108 0.19 1.07 15.76
N GLU A 109 0.38 2.37 15.92
CA GLU A 109 -0.66 3.40 15.87
C GLU A 109 -1.04 3.80 14.44
N ASN A 110 -0.14 3.69 13.46
CA ASN A 110 -0.37 4.20 12.11
C ASN A 110 -1.51 3.42 11.43
N PRO A 111 -2.60 4.08 11.00
CA PRO A 111 -3.55 3.46 10.08
C PRO A 111 -2.86 3.09 8.77
N VAL A 112 -3.22 1.94 8.22
CA VAL A 112 -2.80 1.52 6.88
C VAL A 112 -4.02 1.01 6.10
N SER A 113 -4.10 1.39 4.83
CA SER A 113 -5.12 0.92 3.89
C SER A 113 -4.46 0.57 2.57
N PHE A 114 -4.81 -0.57 2.02
CA PHE A 114 -4.38 -1.01 0.69
C PHE A 114 -5.33 -2.08 0.19
N CYS A 115 -5.44 -2.17 -1.12
CA CYS A 115 -6.29 -3.15 -1.74
C CYS A 115 -5.60 -4.51 -1.85
N ALA A 116 -5.98 -5.44 -1.00
CA ALA A 116 -5.58 -6.83 -1.13
C ALA A 116 -6.56 -7.77 -0.44
N ASP A 117 -7.11 -8.70 -1.22
CA ASP A 117 -8.07 -9.68 -0.71
C ASP A 117 -7.36 -10.68 0.22
N GLY A 118 -7.94 -10.90 1.40
CA GLY A 118 -7.37 -11.81 2.40
C GLY A 118 -6.18 -11.23 3.18
N ALA A 119 -6.00 -9.90 3.17
CA ALA A 119 -5.03 -9.25 4.04
C ALA A 119 -5.33 -9.55 5.51
N ARG A 120 -4.32 -10.04 6.24
CA ARG A 120 -4.41 -10.36 7.66
C ARG A 120 -3.28 -9.72 8.44
N LYS A 121 -3.56 -9.25 9.65
CA LYS A 121 -2.53 -8.75 10.56
C LYS A 121 -1.67 -9.92 11.05
N ILE A 122 -0.35 -9.80 10.93
CA ILE A 122 0.63 -10.81 11.37
C ILE A 122 1.56 -10.32 12.47
N SER A 123 1.60 -9.00 12.71
CA SER A 123 2.30 -8.39 13.85
C SER A 123 1.65 -7.03 14.18
N PRO A 124 2.07 -6.32 15.25
CA PRO A 124 1.57 -4.98 15.54
C PRO A 124 1.66 -3.99 14.37
N THR A 125 2.67 -4.14 13.50
CA THR A 125 2.92 -3.25 12.36
C THR A 125 2.72 -3.90 11.00
N ARG A 126 2.63 -5.23 10.90
CA ARG A 126 2.63 -5.93 9.62
C ARG A 126 1.31 -6.59 9.27
N PHE A 127 0.94 -6.42 8.01
CA PHE A 127 -0.14 -7.14 7.34
C PHE A 127 0.43 -8.02 6.25
N GLU A 128 -0.16 -9.19 6.03
CA GLU A 128 0.27 -10.15 5.03
C GLU A 128 -0.89 -10.58 4.14
N VAL A 129 -0.58 -10.76 2.86
CA VAL A 129 -1.46 -11.40 1.87
C VAL A 129 -0.69 -12.55 1.23
N ARG A 130 -1.39 -13.66 0.98
CA ARG A 130 -0.83 -14.83 0.30
C ARG A 130 -1.76 -15.29 -0.81
N HIS A 131 -1.18 -15.63 -1.95
CA HIS A 131 -1.87 -16.27 -3.05
C HIS A 131 -1.06 -17.46 -3.58
N ARG A 132 -1.74 -18.41 -4.22
CA ARG A 132 -1.12 -19.53 -4.94
C ARG A 132 -1.68 -19.59 -6.36
N ASN A 133 -0.85 -19.97 -7.32
CA ASN A 133 -1.21 -20.10 -8.74
C ASN A 133 -2.02 -18.91 -9.26
N TRP A 134 -1.54 -17.70 -8.97
CA TRP A 134 -2.31 -16.46 -9.11
C TRP A 134 -1.72 -15.53 -10.15
N ARG A 135 -2.58 -14.83 -10.89
CA ARG A 135 -2.19 -13.73 -11.77
C ARG A 135 -2.67 -12.40 -11.17
N PRO A 136 -1.75 -11.44 -10.91
CA PRO A 136 -2.13 -10.16 -10.34
C PRO A 136 -2.96 -9.34 -11.33
N THR A 137 -4.12 -8.87 -10.87
CA THR A 137 -5.04 -8.02 -11.65
C THR A 137 -4.94 -6.55 -11.29
N ARG A 138 -4.19 -6.23 -10.23
CA ARG A 138 -4.02 -4.86 -9.73
C ARG A 138 -2.67 -4.66 -9.10
N ASP A 139 -2.19 -3.42 -9.19
CA ASP A 139 -1.04 -2.94 -8.45
C ASP A 139 -1.49 -2.51 -7.04
N PRO A 140 -0.78 -2.88 -5.96
CA PRO A 140 -1.08 -2.37 -4.63
C PRO A 140 -0.69 -0.89 -4.50
N ASP A 141 -1.69 -0.05 -4.26
CA ASP A 141 -1.57 1.29 -3.71
C ASP A 141 -1.73 1.23 -2.19
N ILE A 142 -0.72 1.66 -1.45
CA ILE A 142 -0.66 1.61 0.02
C ILE A 142 -0.72 3.04 0.56
N LEU A 143 -1.67 3.29 1.44
CA LEU A 143 -1.83 4.54 2.18
C LEU A 143 -1.54 4.29 3.66
N ILE A 144 -0.63 5.07 4.24
CA ILE A 144 -0.31 5.06 5.66
C ILE A 144 -0.54 6.45 6.22
N ILE A 145 -1.33 6.56 7.28
CA ILE A 145 -1.49 7.81 8.05
C ILE A 145 -0.52 7.79 9.22
N LYS A 146 0.20 8.89 9.43
CA LYS A 146 1.18 9.06 10.51
C LYS A 146 0.67 10.10 11.51
N PRO A 147 -0.05 9.67 12.56
CA PRO A 147 -0.61 10.59 13.57
C PRO A 147 0.45 11.20 14.51
N ARG A 148 1.70 10.73 14.46
CA ARG A 148 2.84 11.30 15.18
C ARG A 148 3.96 11.60 14.18
N LEU A 149 4.54 12.80 14.30
CA LEU A 149 5.84 13.13 13.71
C LEU A 149 6.95 12.68 14.67
#